data_AF-A0A2P6QW59-F1
#
_entry.id   AF-A0A2P6QW59-F1
#
_cell.length_a   1.000
_cell.length_b   1.000
_cell.length_c   1.000
_cell.angle_alpha   90.00
_cell.angle_beta   90.00
_cell.angle_gamma   90.00
#
_symmetry.space_group_name_H-M   'P 1'
#
loop_
_entity.id
_entity.type
_entity.pdbx_description
1 polymer ?
#
loop_
_entity_poly.entity_id
_entity_poly.type
_entity_poly.pdbx_seq_one_letter_code
_entity_poly.pdbx_strand_id
1 'polypeptide(L)'
;MDDQLGRGEELLTALLQAIERLRISIIIFSENYESSKWCLDELVKILDCKKSNQQMVQLAFYKVDPLDIRNHRGSFGEGLANLERKFKDNLEKV
;
A
#
# COMPACT_ATOMS: atom_id res chain seq x y z
N MET A 1 -8.40 -14.57 -22.02
CA MET A 1 -8.47 -13.38 -21.16
C MET A 1 -7.92 -13.80 -19.79
N ASP A 2 -6.59 -13.91 -19.72
CA ASP A 2 -5.77 -14.16 -18.52
C ASP A 2 -4.37 -13.53 -18.68
N ASP A 3 -4.00 -13.15 -19.91
CA ASP A 3 -2.71 -12.52 -20.25
C ASP A 3 -2.44 -11.14 -19.62
N GLN A 4 -3.42 -10.54 -18.92
CA GLN A 4 -3.23 -9.29 -18.20
C GLN A 4 -2.77 -9.50 -16.75
N LEU A 5 -3.13 -10.63 -16.13
CA LEU A 5 -2.73 -10.95 -14.76
C LEU A 5 -1.23 -11.24 -14.68
N GLY A 6 -0.69 -12.03 -15.62
CA GLY A 6 0.74 -12.35 -15.67
C GLY A 6 1.65 -11.13 -15.84
N ARG A 7 1.24 -10.14 -16.64
CA ARG A 7 1.99 -8.87 -16.77
C ARG A 7 1.93 -8.01 -15.52
N GLY A 8 0.81 -8.02 -14.80
CA GLY A 8 0.66 -7.28 -13.55
C GLY A 8 1.53 -7.86 -12.43
N GLU A 9 1.61 -9.19 -12.35
CA GLU A 9 2.45 -9.90 -11.36
C GLU A 9 3.95 -9.73 -11.62
N GLU A 10 4.38 -9.77 -12.89
CA GLU A 10 5.77 -9.47 -13.27
C GLU A 10 6.15 -8.02 -12.95
N LEU A 11 5.26 -7.07 -13.23
CA LEU A 11 5.47 -5.66 -12.93
C LEU A 11 5.53 -5.40 -11.42
N LEU A 12 4.63 -6.03 -10.64
CA LEU A 12 4.67 -5.96 -9.18
C LEU A 12 5.98 -6.53 -8.63
N THR A 13 6.43 -7.67 -9.13
CA THR A 13 7.70 -8.29 -8.72
C THR A 13 8.89 -7.37 -9.00
N ALA A 14 8.95 -6.79 -10.20
CA ALA A 14 10.00 -5.84 -10.56
C ALA A 14 9.97 -4.58 -9.67
N LEU A 15 8.78 -4.09 -9.34
CA LEU A 15 8.60 -2.91 -8.49
C LEU A 15 9.02 -3.18 -7.03
N LEU A 16 8.65 -4.33 -6.47
CA LEU A 16 9.05 -4.74 -5.12
C LEU A 16 10.58 -4.91 -5.01
N GLN A 17 11.22 -5.48 -6.04
CA GLN A 17 12.68 -5.57 -6.11
C GLN A 17 13.34 -4.19 -6.24
N ALA A 18 12.71 -3.26 -6.97
CA ALA A 18 13.20 -1.90 -7.07
C ALA A 18 13.14 -1.21 -5.69
N ILE A 19 12.01 -1.33 -4.97
CA ILE A 19 11.82 -0.76 -3.62
C ILE A 19 12.91 -1.21 -2.65
N GLU A 20 13.33 -2.48 -2.70
CA GLU A 20 14.41 -3.00 -1.86
C GLU A 20 15.77 -2.32 -2.10
N ARG A 21 16.02 -1.87 -3.33
CA ARG A 21 17.28 -1.25 -3.76
C ARG A 21 17.27 0.27 -3.62
N LEU A 22 16.11 0.89 -3.42
CA LEU A 22 15.99 2.34 -3.29
C LEU A 22 16.59 2.84 -1.96
N ARG A 23 17.22 4.01 -2.01
CA ARG A 23 17.72 4.70 -0.80
C ARG A 23 16.66 5.60 -0.16
N ILE A 24 15.72 6.08 -0.96
CA ILE A 24 14.66 6.99 -0.56
C ILE A 24 13.35 6.53 -1.19
N SER A 25 12.29 6.46 -0.40
CA SER A 25 10.92 6.18 -0.84
C SER A 25 10.01 7.34 -0.42
N ILE A 26 9.14 7.79 -1.33
CA ILE A 26 8.14 8.82 -1.06
C ILE A 26 6.77 8.18 -1.17
N ILE A 27 6.02 8.16 -0.07
CA ILE A 27 4.65 7.65 -0.04
C ILE A 27 3.72 8.84 -0.17
N ILE A 28 2.84 8.81 -1.17
CA ILE A 28 1.83 9.86 -1.39
C ILE A 28 0.48 9.31 -0.97
N PHE A 29 0.04 9.67 0.24
CA PHE A 29 -1.33 9.41 0.66
C PHE A 29 -2.27 10.35 -0.07
N SER A 30 -3.23 9.78 -0.78
CA SER A 30 -4.25 10.51 -1.52
C SER A 30 -5.63 9.94 -1.22
N GLU A 31 -6.68 10.63 -1.68
CA GLU A 31 -8.04 10.14 -1.55
C GLU A 31 -8.16 8.72 -2.12
N ASN A 32 -8.77 7.81 -1.36
CA ASN A 32 -8.94 6.39 -1.71
C ASN A 32 -7.65 5.57 -1.80
N TYR A 33 -6.52 6.02 -1.24
CA TYR A 33 -5.30 5.21 -1.16
C TYR A 33 -5.56 3.79 -0.62
N GLU A 34 -6.42 3.70 0.39
CA GLU A 34 -6.85 2.48 1.07
C GLU A 34 -7.71 1.54 0.20
N SER A 35 -8.23 2.02 -0.93
CA SER A 35 -9.05 1.22 -1.85
C SER A 35 -8.22 0.30 -2.75
N SER A 36 -6.93 0.59 -2.92
CA SER A 36 -6.03 -0.17 -3.79
C SER A 36 -5.20 -1.16 -2.97
N LYS A 37 -5.45 -2.46 -3.16
CA LYS A 37 -4.63 -3.51 -2.56
C LYS A 37 -3.15 -3.33 -2.89
N TRP A 38 -2.83 -3.00 -4.15
CA TRP A 38 -1.44 -2.79 -4.57
C TRP A 38 -0.74 -1.65 -3.82
N CYS A 39 -1.44 -0.53 -3.58
CA CYS A 39 -0.86 0.59 -2.81
C CYS A 39 -0.56 0.20 -1.36
N LEU A 40 -1.33 -0.73 -0.78
CA LEU A 40 -1.10 -1.24 0.56
C LEU A 40 0.01 -2.29 0.59
N ASP A 41 0.09 -3.17 -0.41
CA ASP A 41 1.18 -4.15 -0.55
C ASP A 41 2.54 -3.43 -0.73
N GLU A 42 2.58 -2.38 -1.56
CA GLU A 42 3.75 -1.51 -1.71
C GLU A 42 4.11 -0.79 -0.41
N LEU A 43 3.12 -0.27 0.32
CA LEU A 43 3.32 0.40 1.60
C LEU A 43 3.98 -0.53 2.63
N VAL A 44 3.48 -1.77 2.74
CA VAL A 44 4.08 -2.78 3.63
C VAL A 44 5.53 -3.03 3.23
N LYS A 45 5.82 -3.20 1.94
CA LYS A 45 7.18 -3.44 1.47
C LYS A 45 8.13 -2.29 1.80
N ILE A 46 7.71 -1.05 1.57
CA ILE A 46 8.51 0.15 1.90
C ILE A 46 8.79 0.22 3.40
N LEU A 47 7.79 -0.08 4.24
CA LEU A 47 7.96 -0.08 5.70
C LEU A 47 8.91 -1.19 6.18
N ASP A 48 8.93 -2.34 5.53
CA ASP A 48 9.89 -3.40 5.80
C ASP A 48 11.31 -2.98 5.38
N CYS A 49 11.47 -2.43 4.17
CA CYS A 49 12.75 -1.91 3.70
C CYS A 49 13.29 -0.76 4.55
N LYS A 50 12.43 0.10 5.10
CA LYS A 50 12.82 1.13 6.07
C LYS A 50 13.47 0.51 7.32
N LYS A 51 12.92 -0.60 7.81
CA LYS A 51 13.43 -1.30 9.00
C LYS A 51 14.73 -2.06 8.69
N SER A 52 14.81 -2.74 7.54
CA SER A 52 15.94 -3.64 7.21
C SER A 52 17.12 -2.96 6.50
N ASN A 53 16.87 -1.92 5.68
CA ASN A 53 17.86 -1.37 4.74
C ASN A 53 18.24 0.10 5.01
N GLN A 54 17.84 0.66 6.17
CA GLN A 54 18.02 2.09 6.49
C GLN A 54 17.48 3.05 5.41
N GLN A 55 16.48 2.59 4.64
CA GLN A 55 15.85 3.40 3.60
C GLN A 55 15.17 4.61 4.23
N MET A 56 15.40 5.80 3.66
CA MET A 56 14.69 7.01 4.09
C MET A 56 13.28 6.99 3.52
N VAL A 57 12.28 7.24 4.36
CA VAL A 57 10.87 7.30 3.94
C VAL A 57 10.30 8.66 4.25
N GLN A 58 9.80 9.34 3.22
CA GLN A 58 9.06 10.59 3.34
C GLN A 58 7.58 10.36 3.02
N LEU A 59 6.71 11.02 3.78
CA LEU A 59 5.27 10.98 3.59
C LEU A 59 4.82 12.31 2.99
N ALA A 60 4.06 12.24 1.90
CA ALA A 60 3.35 13.34 1.30
C ALA A 60 1.85 13.09 1.40
N PHE A 61 1.08 14.17 1.61
CA PHE A 61 -0.36 14.10 1.80
C PHE A 61 -1.01 14.97 0.73
N TYR A 62 -1.82 14.36 -0.13
CA TYR A 62 -2.49 15.03 -1.23
C TYR A 62 -4.00 14.94 -1.05
N LYS A 63 -4.63 16.08 -0.76
CA LYS A 63 -6.09 16.18 -0.52
C LYS A 63 -6.62 15.24 0.58
N VAL A 64 -5.78 14.91 1.55
CA VAL A 64 -6.14 14.12 2.74
C VAL A 64 -5.66 14.83 3.99
N ASP A 65 -6.35 14.63 5.11
CA ASP A 65 -5.89 15.12 6.41
C ASP A 65 -4.80 14.18 6.97
N PRO A 66 -3.58 14.66 7.23
CA PRO A 66 -2.53 13.85 7.85
C PRO A 66 -2.93 13.24 9.20
N LEU A 67 -3.83 13.87 9.96
CA LEU A 67 -4.32 13.34 11.23
C LEU A 67 -5.23 12.12 11.03
N ASP A 68 -6.03 12.11 9.98
CA ASP A 68 -6.88 10.98 9.62
C ASP A 68 -6.03 9.79 9.17
N ILE A 69 -5.00 10.04 8.36
CA ILE A 69 -4.04 8.99 7.98
C ILE A 69 -3.31 8.44 9.21
N ARG A 70 -2.75 9.32 10.05
CA ARG A 70 -1.92 8.91 11.21
C ARG A 70 -2.71 8.16 12.27
N ASN A 71 -3.96 8.54 12.51
CA ASN A 71 -4.80 7.95 13.55
C ASN A 71 -5.78 6.90 13.01
N HIS A 72 -5.70 6.58 11.71
CA HIS A 72 -6.64 5.69 11.02
C HIS A 72 -8.10 6.11 11.23
N ARG A 73 -8.40 7.39 11.00
CA ARG A 73 -9.72 8.00 11.16
C ARG A 73 -10.26 8.51 9.83
N GLY A 74 -11.47 9.06 9.85
CA GLY A 74 -12.14 9.61 8.68
C GLY A 74 -12.35 8.55 7.59
N SER A 75 -12.39 9.01 6.34
CA SER A 75 -12.59 8.16 5.17
C SER A 75 -11.50 7.09 5.03
N PHE A 76 -10.26 7.41 5.40
CA PHE A 76 -9.15 6.46 5.34
C PHE A 76 -9.34 5.27 6.28
N GLY A 77 -9.75 5.54 7.54
CA GLY A 77 -10.05 4.48 8.50
C GLY A 77 -11.23 3.62 8.06
N GLU A 78 -12.30 4.23 7.55
CA GLU A 78 -13.47 3.51 7.02
C GLU A 78 -13.13 2.63 5.82
N GLY A 79 -12.34 3.13 4.88
CA GLY A 79 -11.91 2.37 3.71
C GLY A 79 -11.00 1.20 4.09
N LEU A 80 -10.10 1.37 5.05
CA LEU A 80 -9.26 0.28 5.57
C LEU A 80 -10.11 -0.81 6.25
N ALA A 81 -11.05 -0.44 7.13
CA ALA A 81 -11.95 -1.40 7.78
C ALA A 81 -12.82 -2.16 6.77
N ASN A 82 -13.26 -1.48 5.70
CA ASN A 82 -13.99 -2.12 4.60
C ASN A 82 -13.12 -3.14 3.85
N LEU A 83 -11.85 -2.81 3.63
CA LEU A 83 -10.90 -3.73 3.01
C LEU A 83 -10.68 -4.96 3.89
N GLU A 84 -10.41 -4.77 5.19
CA GLU A 84 -10.24 -5.87 6.15
C GLU A 84 -11.43 -6.83 6.16
N ARG A 85 -12.65 -6.29 6.18
CA ARG A 85 -13.87 -7.10 6.10
C ARG A 85 -13.93 -7.92 4.80
N LYS A 86 -13.67 -7.29 3.65
CA LYS A 86 -13.62 -8.00 2.36
C LYS A 86 -12.57 -9.13 2.38
N PHE A 87 -11.41 -8.91 2.98
CA PHE A 87 -10.38 -9.96 3.09
C PHE A 87 -10.82 -11.10 4.00
N LYS A 88 -11.43 -10.78 5.14
CA LYS A 88 -11.92 -11.80 6.07
C LYS A 88 -13.00 -12.67 5.42
N ASP A 89 -13.95 -12.06 4.71
CA ASP A 89 -15.00 -12.76 3.98
C ASP A 89 -14.44 -13.66 2.85
N ASN A 90 -13.29 -13.29 2.27
CA ASN A 90 -12.61 -14.12 1.28
C ASN A 90 -11.83 -15.28 1.93
N LEU A 91 -11.29 -15.09 3.13
CA LEU A 91 -10.57 -16.15 3.87
C LEU A 91 -11.54 -17.23 4.40
N GLU A 92 -12.75 -16.83 4.78
CA GLU A 92 -13.82 -17.74 5.25
C GLU A 92 -14.49 -18.53 4.10
N LYS A 93 -14.20 -18.19 2.84
CA LYS A 93 -14.70 -18.88 1.65
C LYS A 93 -13.72 -19.90 1.05
N VAL A 94 -12.54 -20.09 1.65
CA VAL A 94 -11.51 -21.05 1.21
C VAL A 94 -11.45 -22.25 2.14
#